data_AF-A0AAW4YBF6-F1
#
_entry.id   AF-A0AAW4YBF6-F1
#
_cell.length_a   1.000
_cell.length_b   1.000
_cell.length_c   1.000
_cell.angle_alpha   90.00
_cell.angle_beta   90.00
_cell.angle_gamma   90.00
#
_symmetry.space_group_name_H-M   'P 1'
#
loop_
_entity.id
_entity.type
_entity.pdbx_description
1 polymer ?
#
loop_
_entity_poly.entity_id
_entity_poly.type
_entity_poly.pdbx_seq_one_letter_code
_entity_poly.pdbx_strand_id
1 'polypeptide(L)'
;AIVEAEGHFDFIYIQAPYSETLTNLLQMISEPYNTYVDESFWSVEYEQDENVQKYVVQPLHYRNIEERNNKLEAVSFSGQYGDKVSPKLALVHPNFKGDVFYQGNSE
;
A
#
# COMPACT_ATOMS: atom_id res chain seq x y z
N ALA A 1 -9.58 0.58 -26.71
CA ALA A 1 -9.34 1.94 -27.24
C ALA A 1 -8.32 2.75 -26.41
N ILE A 2 -8.57 3.11 -25.14
CA ILE A 2 -7.55 3.76 -24.28
C ILE A 2 -6.68 2.72 -23.55
N VAL A 3 -7.31 1.70 -22.98
CA VAL A 3 -6.64 0.60 -22.25
C VAL A 3 -5.64 -0.19 -23.11
N GLU A 4 -5.89 -0.32 -24.42
CA GLU A 4 -4.99 -1.05 -25.33
C GLU A 4 -3.76 -0.24 -25.77
N ALA A 5 -3.77 1.08 -25.57
CA ALA A 5 -2.68 1.97 -25.99
C ALA A 5 -1.72 2.32 -24.83
N GLU A 6 -2.21 2.29 -23.58
CA GLU A 6 -1.54 2.77 -22.36
C GLU A 6 -1.66 1.76 -21.20
N GLY A 7 -1.84 0.46 -21.49
CA GLY A 7 -2.41 -0.54 -20.58
C GLY A 7 -1.71 -0.87 -19.25
N HIS A 8 -0.69 -0.11 -18.85
CA HIS A 8 -0.04 -0.23 -17.55
C HIS A 8 -0.34 0.98 -16.68
N PHE A 9 -1.05 0.75 -15.58
CA PHE A 9 -1.33 1.76 -14.58
C PHE A 9 -0.50 1.46 -13.32
N ASP A 10 0.25 2.45 -12.85
CA ASP A 10 1.01 2.33 -11.59
C ASP A 10 0.09 2.17 -10.37
N PHE A 11 -1.14 2.66 -10.47
CA PHE A 11 -2.13 2.61 -9.39
C PHE A 11 -3.56 2.64 -9.95
N ILE A 12 -4.43 1.79 -9.39
CA ILE A 12 -5.86 1.71 -9.73
C ILE A 12 -6.68 1.87 -8.46
N TYR A 13 -7.60 2.83 -8.46
CA TYR A 13 -8.56 3.04 -7.38
C TYR A 13 -10.00 2.86 -7.85
N ILE A 14 -10.73 1.98 -7.19
CA ILE A 14 -12.08 1.57 -7.58
C ILE A 14 -13.10 2.15 -6.59
N GLN A 15 -14.05 2.91 -7.11
CA GLN A 15 -15.18 3.44 -6.34
C GLN A 15 -16.51 2.93 -6.92
N ALA A 16 -16.63 1.61 -7.04
CA ALA A 16 -17.78 0.96 -7.63
C ALA A 16 -18.05 -0.41 -6.98
N PRO A 17 -19.32 -0.84 -6.88
CA PRO A 17 -19.66 -2.18 -6.43
C PRO A 17 -19.07 -3.26 -7.34
N TYR A 18 -18.96 -4.48 -6.80
CA TYR A 18 -18.53 -5.64 -7.58
C TYR A 18 -19.41 -5.84 -8.82
N SER A 19 -18.78 -6.16 -9.95
CA SER A 19 -19.47 -6.62 -11.16
C SER A 19 -18.52 -7.41 -12.04
N GLU A 20 -19.02 -8.42 -12.76
CA GLU A 20 -18.20 -9.23 -13.66
C GLU A 20 -17.48 -8.38 -14.72
N THR A 21 -18.14 -7.34 -15.23
CA THR A 21 -17.53 -6.40 -16.20
C THR A 21 -16.30 -5.71 -15.63
N LEU A 22 -16.38 -5.26 -14.37
CA LEU A 22 -15.25 -4.63 -13.70
C LEU A 22 -14.13 -5.64 -13.48
N THR A 23 -14.43 -6.86 -13.03
CA THR A 23 -13.38 -7.85 -12.78
C THR A 23 -12.67 -8.27 -14.06
N ASN A 24 -13.40 -8.40 -15.16
CA ASN A 24 -12.82 -8.64 -16.49
C ASN A 24 -11.91 -7.49 -16.93
N LEU A 25 -12.26 -6.24 -16.58
CA LEU A 25 -11.37 -5.10 -16.79
C LEU A 25 -10.09 -5.22 -15.97
N LEU A 26 -10.18 -5.56 -14.68
CA LEU A 26 -9.02 -5.75 -13.80
C LEU A 26 -8.06 -6.82 -14.35
N GLN A 27 -8.59 -7.88 -14.96
CA GLN A 27 -7.75 -8.89 -15.60
C GLN A 27 -6.81 -8.31 -16.67
N MET A 28 -7.24 -7.25 -17.37
CA MET A 28 -6.48 -6.60 -18.43
C MET A 28 -5.54 -5.50 -17.95
N ILE A 29 -5.80 -4.87 -16.79
CA ILE A 29 -5.11 -3.64 -16.36
C ILE A 29 -4.39 -3.73 -15.02
N SER A 30 -4.72 -4.73 -14.18
CA SER A 30 -4.15 -4.85 -12.84
C SER A 30 -2.86 -5.65 -12.83
N GLU A 31 -1.96 -5.22 -11.94
CA GLU A 31 -0.74 -5.93 -11.54
C GLU A 31 -0.82 -6.22 -10.03
N PRO A 32 -0.08 -7.21 -9.51
CA PRO A 32 -0.07 -7.47 -8.08
C PRO A 32 0.24 -6.21 -7.27
N TYR A 33 -0.61 -5.92 -6.26
CA TYR A 33 -0.47 -4.79 -5.32
C TYR A 33 -0.72 -3.38 -5.88
N ASN A 34 -1.17 -3.22 -7.13
CA ASN A 34 -1.43 -1.89 -7.70
C ASN A 34 -2.89 -1.42 -7.59
N THR A 35 -3.81 -2.28 -7.13
CA THR A 35 -5.26 -2.04 -7.19
C THR A 35 -5.89 -2.01 -5.81
N TYR A 36 -6.67 -0.97 -5.54
CA TYR A 36 -7.42 -0.78 -4.30
C TYR A 36 -8.91 -0.50 -4.56
N VAL A 37 -9.76 -1.07 -3.73
CA VAL A 37 -11.21 -0.79 -3.72
C VAL A 37 -11.52 0.09 -2.52
N ASP A 38 -12.27 1.15 -2.74
CA ASP A 38 -12.80 2.00 -1.67
C ASP A 38 -13.62 1.13 -0.68
N GLU A 39 -13.34 1.25 0.62
CA GLU A 39 -13.93 0.38 1.65
C GLU A 39 -15.47 0.37 1.63
N SER A 40 -16.10 1.45 1.16
CA SER A 40 -17.57 1.54 1.07
C SER A 40 -18.17 0.62 0.00
N PHE A 41 -17.34 0.12 -0.92
CA PHE A 41 -17.72 -0.82 -1.98
C PHE A 41 -17.12 -2.22 -1.80
N TRP A 42 -16.29 -2.43 -0.77
CA TRP A 42 -15.73 -3.75 -0.50
C TRP A 42 -16.83 -4.71 -0.04
N SER A 43 -16.92 -5.87 -0.69
CA SER A 43 -17.98 -6.85 -0.46
C SER A 43 -17.45 -8.27 -0.49
N VAL A 44 -18.26 -9.24 -0.06
CA VAL A 44 -17.89 -10.66 -0.04
C VAL A 44 -17.60 -11.18 -1.45
N GLU A 45 -18.27 -10.64 -2.46
CA GLU A 45 -18.05 -10.98 -3.87
C GLU A 45 -16.63 -10.60 -4.33
N TYR A 46 -16.12 -9.44 -3.90
CA TYR A 46 -14.71 -9.11 -4.14
C TYR A 46 -13.78 -10.11 -3.46
N GLU A 47 -14.01 -10.45 -2.18
CA GLU A 47 -13.16 -11.37 -1.42
C GLU A 47 -13.06 -12.78 -2.05
N GLN A 48 -14.15 -13.23 -2.67
CA GLN A 48 -14.27 -14.57 -3.25
C GLN A 48 -13.77 -14.64 -4.71
N ASP A 49 -13.55 -13.50 -5.36
CA ASP A 49 -13.16 -13.46 -6.76
C ASP A 49 -11.67 -13.85 -6.96
N GLU A 50 -11.42 -14.74 -7.92
CA GLU A 50 -10.08 -15.26 -8.20
C GLU A 50 -9.13 -14.19 -8.77
N ASN A 51 -9.62 -13.24 -9.56
CA ASN A 51 -8.80 -12.15 -10.09
C ASN A 51 -8.43 -11.18 -8.96
N VAL A 52 -9.35 -10.90 -8.04
CA VAL A 52 -9.07 -10.09 -6.83
C VAL A 52 -7.93 -10.72 -6.03
N GLN A 53 -7.98 -12.03 -5.79
CA GLN A 53 -6.92 -12.74 -5.09
C GLN A 53 -5.60 -12.76 -5.87
N LYS A 54 -5.68 -13.02 -7.19
CA LYS A 54 -4.52 -13.08 -8.09
C LYS A 54 -3.74 -11.76 -8.14
N TYR A 55 -4.43 -10.64 -8.23
CA TYR A 55 -3.82 -9.30 -8.29
C TYR A 55 -3.64 -8.66 -6.91
N VAL A 56 -3.96 -9.39 -5.85
CA VAL A 56 -3.85 -8.92 -4.47
C VAL A 56 -4.58 -7.58 -4.29
N VAL A 57 -5.81 -7.49 -4.84
CA VAL A 57 -6.66 -6.31 -4.69
C VAL A 57 -7.07 -6.19 -3.23
N GLN A 58 -6.96 -4.99 -2.67
CA GLN A 58 -7.23 -4.76 -1.24
C GLN A 58 -8.25 -3.65 -1.02
N PRO A 59 -9.05 -3.72 0.06
CA PRO A 59 -9.83 -2.58 0.51
C PRO A 59 -8.91 -1.47 1.02
N LEU A 60 -9.21 -0.23 0.65
CA LEU A 60 -8.58 0.96 1.22
C LEU A 60 -9.36 1.40 2.46
N HIS A 61 -8.91 0.96 3.63
CA HIS A 61 -9.53 1.36 4.89
C HIS A 61 -9.20 2.80 5.29
N TYR A 62 -10.16 3.54 5.84
CA TYR A 62 -9.94 4.89 6.38
C TYR A 62 -11.02 5.26 7.40
N ARG A 63 -10.80 6.31 8.20
CA ARG A 63 -11.80 6.80 9.17
C ARG A 63 -12.59 7.99 8.66
N ASN A 64 -12.00 8.74 7.75
CA ASN A 64 -12.57 9.94 7.15
C ASN A 64 -11.93 10.23 5.78
N ILE A 65 -12.49 11.20 5.07
CA ILE A 65 -12.06 11.57 3.71
C ILE A 65 -10.62 12.11 3.67
N GLU A 66 -10.19 12.82 4.72
CA GLU A 66 -8.82 13.33 4.81
C GLU A 66 -7.81 12.20 4.88
N GLU A 67 -8.06 11.19 5.73
CA GLU A 67 -7.23 9.99 5.82
C GLU A 67 -7.22 9.20 4.51
N ARG A 68 -8.36 9.07 3.83
CA ARG A 68 -8.45 8.45 2.52
C ARG A 68 -7.52 9.15 1.52
N ASN A 69 -7.62 10.46 1.41
CA ASN A 69 -6.83 11.24 0.46
C ASN A 69 -5.32 11.15 0.78
N ASN A 70 -4.95 11.24 2.06
CA ASN A 70 -3.56 11.08 2.50
C ASN A 70 -3.01 9.69 2.17
N LYS A 71 -3.84 8.64 2.33
CA LYS A 71 -3.46 7.27 1.94
C LYS A 71 -3.26 7.14 0.44
N LEU A 72 -4.20 7.67 -0.37
CA LEU A 72 -4.10 7.67 -1.83
C LEU A 72 -2.82 8.38 -2.32
N GLU A 73 -2.47 9.52 -1.70
CA GLU A 73 -1.22 10.23 -2.00
C GLU A 73 0.01 9.40 -1.61
N ALA A 74 -0.01 8.76 -0.43
CA ALA A 74 1.11 7.93 0.03
C ALA A 74 1.35 6.69 -0.84
N VAL A 75 0.29 6.02 -1.29
CA VAL A 75 0.39 4.76 -2.08
C VAL A 75 0.63 5.00 -3.58
N SER A 76 0.35 6.20 -4.07
CA SER A 76 0.60 6.57 -5.48
C SER A 76 2.06 7.00 -5.75
N PHE A 77 2.89 7.06 -4.71
CA PHE A 77 4.32 7.31 -4.87
C PHE A 77 5.04 6.04 -5.33
N SER A 78 5.58 6.06 -6.56
CA SER A 78 6.25 4.91 -7.18
C SER A 78 7.65 4.61 -6.64
N GLY A 79 8.19 5.47 -5.77
CA GLY A 79 9.51 5.31 -5.18
C GLY A 79 9.49 4.58 -3.83
N GLN A 80 10.60 3.98 -3.47
CA GLN A 80 10.84 3.51 -2.10
C GLN A 80 12.11 4.16 -1.55
N TYR A 81 12.05 4.63 -0.31
CA TYR A 81 13.22 5.09 0.43
C TYR A 81 13.21 4.47 1.82
N GLY A 82 14.35 3.90 2.21
CA GLY A 82 14.55 3.34 3.54
C GLY A 82 16.00 3.55 3.97
N ASP A 83 16.18 4.15 5.14
CA ASP A 83 17.48 4.32 5.77
C ASP A 83 17.38 3.91 7.25
N LYS A 84 18.53 3.57 7.85
CA LYS A 84 18.62 3.15 9.25
C LYS A 84 19.32 4.24 10.06
N VAL A 85 18.65 4.74 11.08
CA VAL A 85 19.32 5.52 12.13
C VAL A 85 20.13 4.56 13.00
N SER A 86 21.45 4.61 12.88
CA SER A 86 22.35 3.71 13.62
C SER A 86 22.32 3.99 15.12
N PRO A 87 22.42 2.95 15.99
CA PRO A 87 22.56 3.12 17.44
C PRO A 87 23.73 4.00 17.88
N LYS A 88 24.75 4.21 17.01
CA LYS A 88 25.86 5.15 17.27
C LYS A 88 25.39 6.60 17.40
N LEU A 89 24.22 6.93 16.84
CA LEU A 89 23.61 8.25 16.92
C LEU A 89 22.72 8.41 18.18
N ALA A 90 22.54 7.35 18.97
CA ALA A 90 21.74 7.40 20.18
C ALA A 90 22.52 8.08 21.32
N LEU A 91 21.88 9.06 21.96
CA LEU A 91 22.41 9.72 23.14
C LEU A 91 21.76 9.13 24.40
N VAL A 92 22.58 8.61 25.31
CA VAL A 92 22.11 8.18 26.63
C VAL A 92 21.96 9.41 27.52
N HIS A 93 20.84 9.49 28.25
CA HIS A 93 20.59 10.59 29.17
C HIS A 93 21.72 10.68 30.22
N PRO A 94 22.29 11.87 30.50
CA PRO A 94 23.47 12.01 31.38
C PRO A 94 23.29 11.50 32.81
N ASN A 95 22.05 11.47 33.30
CA ASN A 95 21.73 10.99 34.65
C ASN A 95 21.49 9.48 34.72
N PHE A 96 21.65 8.73 33.63
CA PHE A 96 21.51 7.28 33.64
C PHE A 96 22.59 6.65 34.55
N LYS A 97 22.17 5.70 35.41
CA LYS A 97 23.04 5.07 36.43
C LYS A 97 23.27 3.57 36.22
N GLY A 98 22.68 2.97 35.20
CA GLY A 98 22.91 1.58 34.85
C GLY A 98 24.07 1.41 33.88
N ASP A 99 24.34 0.15 33.52
CA ASP A 99 25.34 -0.18 32.51
C ASP A 99 24.80 0.06 31.10
N VAL A 100 25.66 0.57 30.22
CA VAL A 100 25.36 0.77 28.79
C VAL A 100 26.29 -0.12 27.98
N PHE A 101 25.70 -0.98 27.15
CA PHE A 101 26.45 -1.85 26.25
C PHE A 101 26.05 -1.53 24.80
N TYR A 102 27.04 -1.23 23.97
CA TYR A 102 26.88 -1.13 22.52
C TYR A 102 27.46 -2.39 21.89
N GLN A 103 26.61 -3.24 21.32
CA GLN A 103 27.03 -4.48 20.66
C GLN A 103 26.98 -4.30 19.14
N GLY A 104 28.15 -4.21 18.49
CA GLY A 104 28.32 -3.95 17.06
C GLY A 104 29.04 -2.61 16.76
N ASN A 105 29.35 -2.35 15.48
CA ASN A 105 30.17 -1.21 15.00
C ASN A 105 31.60 -1.15 15.58
N SER A 106 32.43 -2.13 15.21
CA SER A 106 33.88 -2.13 15.52
C SER A 106 34.72 -1.18 14.63
N GLU A 107 34.13 -0.53 13.63
CA GLU A 107 34.76 0.47 12.74
C GLU A 107 33.75 1.57 12.35
#